data_AF-A0A929VN01-F1
#
_entry.id   AF-A0A929VN01-F1
#
_cell.length_a   1.000
_cell.length_b   1.000
_cell.length_c   1.000
_cell.angle_alpha   90.00
_cell.angle_beta   90.00
_cell.angle_gamma   90.00
#
_symmetry.space_group_name_H-M   'P 1'
#
loop_
_entity.id
_entity.type
_entity.pdbx_description
1 polymer ?
#
loop_
_entity_poly.entity_id
_entity_poly.type
_entity_poly.pdbx_seq_one_letter_code
_entity_poly.pdbx_strand_id
1 'polypeptide(L)'
;MENKLRKKFIYFSVGIISIVTVIIIGFVNFAIFYNLNRNSDELLKTLAENNGVMPKIAMVENSDYDQRVLYLKNISNRFFTVRTDVQKNIITVNTDDVFFTSAQEAVEYAKTVLSKGQSRGFYKGFKYLIEDTGKGKLIAFVDVVKDYGVIYSNLGNSIIIGIVVLFLVALFSFLLSKKAVRPMVQAYKKQNAFITDASHELKTPLAIIKTSADVLEMENGECKWTGNIHKQVNRLNELIGNLISLTKLDESDELEKFEFSFSDILSESVTDVKDYALSLNKNIVANIEKGISFKGNEELIRKVIYILLDNSIKYAKENSDINVNLSRQNRRIVFTIENEADNLEIKNYNVLFERFYRSDSSRN
;
A
#
# COMPACT_ATOMS: atom_id res chain seq x y z
N MET A 1 2.42 -11.10 18.79
CA MET A 1 2.32 -9.74 18.20
C MET A 1 3.62 -9.17 17.56
N GLU A 2 4.75 -9.15 18.28
CA GLU A 2 6.00 -8.44 17.87
C GLU A 2 6.53 -8.86 16.49
N ASN A 3 6.61 -10.17 16.21
CA ASN A 3 7.09 -10.68 14.92
C ASN A 3 6.21 -10.26 13.73
N LYS A 4 4.89 -10.12 13.95
CA LYS A 4 3.94 -9.68 12.92
C LYS A 4 4.13 -8.20 12.59
N LEU A 5 4.33 -7.36 13.62
CA LEU A 5 4.67 -5.94 13.42
C LEU A 5 6.01 -5.77 12.72
N ARG A 6 7.04 -6.53 13.13
CA ARG A 6 8.37 -6.48 12.51
C ARG A 6 8.33 -6.84 11.03
N LYS A 7 7.62 -7.91 10.65
CA LYS A 7 7.43 -8.29 9.24
C LYS A 7 6.72 -7.18 8.46
N LYS A 8 5.63 -6.63 9.00
CA LYS A 8 4.91 -5.51 8.34
C LYS A 8 5.81 -4.29 8.13
N PHE A 9 6.60 -3.92 9.14
CA PHE A 9 7.55 -2.81 9.05
C PHE A 9 8.58 -3.06 7.95
N ILE A 10 9.20 -4.25 7.92
CA ILE A 10 10.21 -4.60 6.90
C ILE A 10 9.61 -4.56 5.50
N TYR A 11 8.44 -5.17 5.26
CA TYR A 11 7.80 -5.16 3.95
C TYR A 11 7.43 -3.75 3.50
N PHE A 12 6.95 -2.91 4.41
CA PHE A 12 6.61 -1.53 4.11
C PHE A 12 7.85 -0.71 3.74
N SER A 13 8.92 -0.80 4.54
CA SER A 13 10.18 -0.10 4.28
C SER A 13 10.83 -0.54 2.97
N VAL A 14 10.94 -1.84 2.72
CA VAL A 14 11.51 -2.38 1.48
C VAL A 14 10.62 -2.02 0.28
N GLY A 15 9.30 -2.07 0.41
CA GLY A 15 8.36 -1.73 -0.65
C GLY A 15 8.48 -0.29 -1.13
N ILE A 16 8.52 0.68 -0.20
CA ILE A 16 8.71 2.10 -0.54
C ILE A 16 10.03 2.32 -1.26
N ILE A 17 11.12 1.76 -0.72
CA ILE A 17 12.45 1.97 -1.29
C ILE A 17 12.59 1.26 -2.65
N SER A 18 11.89 0.14 -2.86
CA SER A 18 11.81 -0.52 -4.18
C SER A 18 11.19 0.39 -5.23
N ILE A 19 10.07 1.04 -4.91
CA ILE A 19 9.40 1.98 -5.82
C ILE A 19 10.34 3.14 -6.16
N VAL A 20 10.96 3.76 -5.15
CA VAL A 20 11.90 4.87 -5.34
C VAL A 20 13.10 4.44 -6.19
N THR A 21 13.66 3.26 -5.95
CA THR A 21 14.80 2.73 -6.70
C THR A 21 14.47 2.55 -8.19
N VAL A 22 13.30 1.99 -8.50
CA VAL A 22 12.85 1.81 -9.89
C VAL A 22 12.67 3.15 -10.60
N ILE A 23 12.09 4.14 -9.91
CA ILE A 23 11.93 5.50 -10.45
C ILE A 23 13.29 6.13 -10.76
N ILE A 24 14.26 6.02 -9.84
CA ILE A 24 15.60 6.58 -10.02
C ILE A 24 16.32 5.89 -11.19
N ILE A 25 16.29 4.56 -11.27
CA ILE A 25 16.89 3.80 -12.37
C ILE A 25 16.28 4.23 -13.71
N GLY A 26 14.95 4.32 -13.78
CA GLY A 26 14.24 4.77 -14.98
C GLY A 26 14.65 6.18 -15.40
N PHE A 27 14.70 7.12 -14.44
CA PHE A 27 15.08 8.51 -14.69
C PHE A 27 16.52 8.64 -15.19
N VAL A 28 17.48 7.97 -14.55
CA VAL A 28 18.90 8.01 -14.93
C VAL A 28 19.09 7.44 -16.34
N ASN A 29 18.49 6.29 -16.64
CA ASN A 29 18.61 5.67 -17.96
C ASN A 29 17.92 6.48 -19.05
N PHE A 30 16.76 7.08 -18.74
CA PHE A 30 16.10 8.02 -19.64
C PHE A 30 16.95 9.25 -19.93
N ALA A 31 17.59 9.83 -18.91
CA ALA A 31 18.48 10.98 -19.07
C ALA A 31 19.69 10.64 -19.95
N ILE A 32 20.29 9.46 -19.78
CA ILE A 32 21.39 8.96 -20.63
C ILE A 32 20.92 8.81 -22.08
N PHE A 33 19.79 8.14 -22.31
CA PHE A 33 19.21 7.98 -23.63
C PHE A 33 18.92 9.33 -24.30
N TYR A 34 18.30 10.25 -23.56
CA TYR A 34 17.97 11.59 -24.04
C TYR A 34 19.22 12.38 -24.43
N ASN A 35 20.27 12.32 -23.61
CA ASN A 35 21.55 12.98 -23.85
C ASN A 35 22.23 12.42 -25.11
N LEU A 36 22.36 11.10 -25.25
CA LEU A 36 22.96 10.47 -26.44
C LEU A 36 22.18 10.80 -27.72
N ASN A 37 20.85 10.75 -27.64
CA ASN A 37 19.99 11.08 -28.78
C ASN A 37 20.16 12.56 -29.19
N ARG A 38 20.23 13.48 -28.22
CA ARG A 38 20.49 14.91 -28.45
C ARG A 38 21.87 15.16 -29.05
N ASN A 39 22.91 14.47 -28.58
CA ASN A 39 24.27 14.62 -29.10
C ASN A 39 24.35 14.22 -30.57
N SER A 40 23.69 13.12 -30.94
CA SER A 40 23.59 12.69 -32.33
C SER A 40 22.81 13.69 -33.19
N ASP A 41 21.75 14.33 -32.66
CA ASP A 41 21.03 15.40 -33.36
C ASP A 41 21.89 16.66 -33.56
N GLU A 42 22.66 17.05 -32.55
CA GLU A 42 23.57 18.20 -32.63
C GLU A 42 24.66 17.95 -33.66
N LEU A 43 25.27 16.76 -33.68
CA LEU A 43 26.25 16.39 -34.71
C LEU A 43 25.65 16.41 -36.13
N LEU A 44 24.47 15.82 -36.32
CA LEU A 44 23.81 15.84 -37.62
C LEU A 44 23.57 17.27 -38.12
N LYS A 45 23.17 18.19 -37.24
CA LYS A 45 23.01 19.62 -37.57
C LYS A 45 24.34 20.29 -37.93
N THR A 46 25.39 20.05 -37.14
CA THR A 46 26.73 20.60 -37.44
C THR A 46 27.24 20.13 -38.80
N LEU A 47 27.02 18.86 -39.15
CA LEU A 47 27.38 18.32 -40.48
C LEU A 47 26.55 18.98 -41.58
N ALA A 48 25.26 19.17 -41.36
CA ALA A 48 24.36 19.87 -42.27
C ALA A 48 24.85 21.30 -42.59
N GLU A 49 25.09 22.10 -41.55
CA GLU A 49 25.55 23.50 -41.64
C GLU A 49 26.94 23.64 -42.30
N ASN A 50 27.81 22.64 -42.16
CA ASN A 50 29.17 22.64 -42.71
C ASN A 50 29.30 21.83 -44.01
N ASN A 51 28.22 21.70 -44.80
CA ASN A 51 28.21 21.03 -46.11
C ASN A 51 28.70 19.56 -46.07
N GLY A 52 28.44 18.87 -44.97
CA GLY A 52 28.73 17.46 -44.78
C GLY A 52 30.15 17.14 -44.32
N VAL A 53 30.88 18.12 -43.80
CA VAL A 53 32.26 17.97 -43.31
C VAL A 53 32.35 18.49 -41.88
N MET A 54 33.14 17.82 -41.03
CA MET A 54 33.44 18.32 -39.70
C MET A 54 34.25 19.62 -39.81
N PRO A 55 33.92 20.70 -39.06
CA PRO A 55 34.71 21.92 -39.09
C PRO A 55 36.16 21.63 -38.68
N LYS A 56 37.14 22.22 -39.37
CA LYS A 56 38.56 21.99 -39.07
C LYS A 56 38.91 22.60 -37.71
N ILE A 57 39.85 21.98 -36.97
CA ILE A 57 40.32 22.47 -35.66
C ILE A 57 40.67 23.97 -35.70
N ALA A 58 41.41 24.40 -36.73
CA ALA A 58 41.81 25.81 -36.90
C ALA A 58 40.63 26.79 -37.06
N MET A 59 39.46 26.32 -37.50
CA MET A 59 38.23 27.14 -37.60
C MET A 59 37.48 27.23 -36.27
N VAL A 60 37.68 26.25 -35.38
CA VAL A 60 37.03 26.14 -34.07
C VAL A 60 37.91 26.71 -32.96
N GLU A 61 39.22 26.81 -33.15
CA GLU A 61 40.18 27.33 -32.17
C GLU A 61 39.87 28.79 -31.74
N ASN A 62 39.36 29.61 -32.67
CA ASN A 62 38.94 30.99 -32.44
C ASN A 62 37.42 31.15 -32.16
N SER A 63 36.70 30.04 -32.04
CA SER A 63 35.25 30.04 -31.78
C SER A 63 34.91 30.13 -30.30
N ASP A 64 33.64 30.41 -30.01
CA ASP A 64 33.12 30.45 -28.64
C ASP A 64 33.34 29.13 -27.88
N TYR A 65 33.38 29.19 -26.55
CA TYR A 65 33.61 28.02 -25.69
C TYR A 65 32.65 26.86 -26.00
N ASP A 66 31.37 27.14 -26.23
CA ASP A 66 30.37 26.12 -26.51
C ASP A 66 30.63 25.37 -27.83
N GLN A 67 31.14 26.06 -28.86
CA GLN A 67 31.51 25.43 -30.14
C GLN A 67 32.74 24.54 -30.02
N ARG A 68 33.73 24.94 -29.20
CA ARG A 68 34.90 24.10 -28.89
C ARG A 68 34.52 22.84 -28.14
N VAL A 69 33.62 22.94 -27.15
CA VAL A 69 33.10 21.78 -26.41
C VAL A 69 32.33 20.84 -27.34
N LEU A 70 31.49 21.38 -28.22
CA LEU A 70 30.73 20.58 -29.19
C LEU A 70 31.65 19.83 -30.16
N TYR A 71 32.69 20.50 -30.66
CA TYR A 71 33.69 19.88 -31.54
C TYR A 71 34.42 18.72 -30.84
N LEU A 72 34.95 18.95 -29.63
CA LEU A 72 35.65 17.92 -28.86
C LEU A 72 34.76 16.73 -28.52
N LYS A 73 33.48 16.98 -28.22
CA LYS A 73 32.49 15.94 -27.94
C LYS A 73 32.19 15.06 -29.16
N ASN A 74 32.24 15.64 -30.35
CA ASN A 74 31.87 14.98 -31.59
C ASN A 74 33.03 14.41 -32.40
N ILE A 75 34.28 14.77 -32.09
CA ILE A 75 35.47 14.29 -32.83
C ILE A 75 35.65 12.75 -32.78
N SER A 76 35.03 12.09 -31.80
CA SER A 76 35.04 10.63 -31.63
C SER A 76 33.82 9.93 -32.26
N ASN A 77 32.89 10.69 -32.84
CA ASN A 77 31.71 10.15 -33.50
C ASN A 77 32.05 9.80 -34.95
N ARG A 78 31.61 8.62 -35.37
CA ARG A 78 31.78 8.15 -36.73
C ARG A 78 30.58 8.61 -37.53
N PHE A 79 30.82 9.25 -38.67
CA PHE A 79 29.76 9.75 -39.53
C PHE A 79 30.19 9.67 -41.00
N PHE A 80 29.22 9.57 -41.90
CA PHE A 80 29.47 9.67 -43.34
C PHE A 80 28.40 10.55 -43.98
N THR A 81 28.72 11.13 -45.14
CA THR A 81 27.80 12.03 -45.84
C THR A 81 27.67 11.66 -47.31
N VAL A 82 26.46 11.83 -47.84
CA VAL A 82 26.15 11.57 -49.25
C VAL A 82 25.43 12.78 -49.83
N ARG A 83 25.87 13.24 -51.00
CA ARG A 83 25.24 14.36 -51.71
C ARG A 83 24.61 13.90 -53.00
N THR A 84 23.44 14.45 -53.30
CA THR A 84 22.76 14.23 -54.58
C THR A 84 22.63 15.52 -55.38
N ASP A 85 22.41 15.38 -56.68
CA ASP A 85 21.93 16.46 -57.55
C ASP A 85 20.42 16.69 -57.35
N VAL A 86 19.87 17.64 -58.11
CA VAL A 86 18.43 17.97 -58.15
C VAL A 86 17.58 16.81 -58.69
N GLN A 87 18.19 15.91 -59.48
CA GLN A 87 17.55 14.70 -60.03
C GLN A 87 17.68 13.48 -59.09
N LYS A 88 18.27 13.65 -57.89
CA LYS A 88 18.57 12.61 -56.88
C LYS A 88 19.65 11.60 -57.29
N ASN A 89 20.48 11.90 -58.29
CA ASN A 89 21.68 11.13 -58.59
C ASN A 89 22.77 11.47 -57.57
N ILE A 90 23.52 10.47 -57.10
CA ILE A 90 24.57 10.67 -56.10
C ILE A 90 25.81 11.25 -56.77
N ILE A 91 26.27 12.40 -56.27
CA ILE A 91 27.42 13.14 -56.80
C ILE A 91 28.68 12.81 -56.00
N THR A 92 28.58 12.84 -54.67
CA THR A 92 29.73 12.66 -53.78
C THR A 92 29.35 11.84 -52.57
N VAL A 93 30.26 10.97 -52.15
CA VAL A 93 30.17 10.18 -50.93
C VAL A 93 31.44 10.44 -50.14
N ASN A 94 31.29 10.89 -48.90
CA ASN A 94 32.41 11.02 -47.97
C ASN A 94 32.26 9.94 -46.90
N THR A 95 33.19 8.98 -46.89
CA THR A 95 33.28 7.90 -45.89
C THR A 95 34.55 7.99 -45.04
N ASP A 96 35.27 9.11 -45.07
CA ASP A 96 36.62 9.23 -44.48
C ASP A 96 36.63 8.94 -42.96
N ASP A 97 35.49 9.14 -42.29
CA ASP A 97 35.33 8.97 -40.84
C ASP A 97 34.58 7.67 -40.42
N VAL A 98 34.36 6.71 -41.34
CA VAL A 98 33.67 5.42 -41.04
C VAL A 98 34.46 4.21 -41.53
N PHE A 99 34.84 3.32 -40.60
CA PHE A 99 35.65 2.13 -40.87
C PHE A 99 34.88 0.95 -41.51
N PHE A 100 33.55 0.90 -41.36
CA PHE A 100 32.74 -0.29 -41.70
C PHE A 100 31.76 -0.10 -42.87
N THR A 101 31.65 1.11 -43.42
CA THR A 101 30.71 1.39 -44.51
C THR A 101 31.50 1.64 -45.78
N SER A 102 31.41 0.73 -46.74
CA SER A 102 31.96 0.96 -48.07
C SER A 102 31.20 2.09 -48.79
N ALA A 103 31.84 2.76 -49.75
CA ALA A 103 31.18 3.78 -50.56
C ALA A 103 29.92 3.24 -51.28
N GLN A 104 29.89 1.94 -51.62
CA GLN A 104 28.74 1.28 -52.22
C GLN A 104 27.57 1.11 -51.23
N GLU A 105 27.85 0.73 -49.98
CA GLU A 105 26.84 0.63 -48.93
C GLU A 105 26.29 2.00 -48.53
N ALA A 106 27.13 3.03 -48.45
CA ALA A 106 26.70 4.41 -48.20
C ALA A 106 25.71 4.90 -49.27
N VAL A 107 25.97 4.56 -50.55
CA VAL A 107 25.08 4.83 -51.67
C VAL A 107 23.74 4.10 -51.55
N GLU A 108 23.76 2.82 -51.18
CA GLU A 108 22.55 2.03 -50.94
C GLU A 108 21.71 2.66 -49.82
N TYR A 109 22.34 3.00 -48.70
CA TYR A 109 21.67 3.57 -47.53
C TYR A 109 21.02 4.91 -47.87
N ALA A 110 21.73 5.77 -48.60
CA ALA A 110 21.21 7.04 -49.09
C ALA A 110 19.99 6.84 -50.00
N LYS A 111 20.04 5.91 -50.97
CA LYS A 111 18.90 5.62 -51.87
C LYS A 111 17.67 5.14 -51.09
N THR A 112 17.86 4.20 -50.16
CA THR A 112 16.76 3.65 -49.34
C THR A 112 16.12 4.71 -48.44
N VAL A 113 16.93 5.59 -47.85
CA VAL A 113 16.42 6.65 -46.98
C VAL A 113 15.72 7.75 -47.78
N LEU A 114 16.23 8.08 -48.98
CA LEU A 114 15.56 8.99 -49.91
C LEU A 114 14.20 8.47 -50.39
N SER A 115 14.07 7.15 -50.62
CA SER A 115 12.79 6.55 -51.02
C SER A 115 11.75 6.53 -49.90
N LYS A 116 12.17 6.56 -48.63
CA LYS A 116 11.27 6.63 -47.46
C LYS A 116 10.63 8.01 -47.28
N GLY A 117 11.19 9.07 -47.87
CA GLY A 117 10.62 10.42 -47.85
C GLY A 117 10.68 11.17 -46.50
N GLN A 118 11.23 10.57 -45.45
CA GLN A 118 11.40 11.21 -44.14
C GLN A 118 12.72 11.97 -44.08
N SER A 119 12.70 13.23 -43.59
CA SER A 119 13.89 14.08 -43.48
C SER A 119 14.84 13.66 -42.34
N ARG A 120 14.37 12.88 -41.37
CA ARG A 120 15.18 12.36 -40.26
C ARG A 120 14.69 10.98 -39.85
N GLY A 121 15.57 10.16 -39.30
CA GLY A 121 15.19 8.84 -38.81
C GLY A 121 16.38 7.95 -38.48
N PHE A 122 16.12 6.65 -38.38
CA PHE A 122 17.14 5.62 -38.12
C PHE A 122 17.14 4.57 -39.22
N TYR A 123 18.32 4.12 -39.63
CA TYR A 123 18.49 3.06 -40.62
C TYR A 123 19.78 2.27 -40.36
N LYS A 124 19.67 0.94 -40.21
CA LYS A 124 20.79 0.00 -40.02
C LYS A 124 21.85 0.48 -39.00
N GLY A 125 21.43 0.99 -37.84
CA GLY A 125 22.35 1.45 -36.78
C GLY A 125 22.86 2.88 -36.95
N PHE A 126 22.44 3.59 -37.99
CA PHE A 126 22.74 5.01 -38.19
C PHE A 126 21.51 5.87 -37.95
N LYS A 127 21.74 7.03 -37.33
CA LYS A 127 20.77 8.13 -37.32
C LYS A 127 21.07 9.05 -38.49
N TYR A 128 20.03 9.47 -39.23
CA TYR A 128 20.22 10.28 -40.44
C TYR A 128 19.43 11.58 -40.41
N LEU A 129 19.95 12.56 -41.16
CA LEU A 129 19.30 13.83 -41.48
C LEU A 129 19.47 14.12 -42.98
N ILE A 130 18.38 14.49 -43.65
CA ILE A 130 18.35 14.97 -45.03
C ILE A 130 18.09 16.47 -45.01
N GLU A 131 18.98 17.24 -45.62
CA GLU A 131 18.85 18.68 -45.78
C GLU A 131 18.88 19.07 -47.26
N ASP A 132 18.10 20.09 -47.62
CA ASP A 132 18.09 20.66 -48.98
C ASP A 132 19.12 21.79 -49.07
N THR A 133 20.06 21.66 -50.00
CA THR A 133 21.16 22.62 -50.18
C THR A 133 20.94 23.55 -51.37
N GLY A 134 19.76 23.52 -52.00
CA GLY A 134 19.41 24.29 -53.20
C GLY A 134 20.08 23.79 -54.50
N LYS A 135 21.20 23.07 -54.41
CA LYS A 135 21.88 22.37 -55.52
C LYS A 135 21.60 20.87 -55.56
N GLY A 136 20.70 20.39 -54.71
CA GLY A 136 20.40 18.99 -54.45
C GLY A 136 20.32 18.72 -52.94
N LYS A 137 20.44 17.46 -52.52
CA LYS A 137 20.26 17.07 -51.11
C LYS A 137 21.57 16.62 -50.47
N LEU A 138 21.77 17.00 -49.22
CA LEU A 138 22.81 16.48 -48.34
C LEU A 138 22.17 15.48 -47.37
N ILE A 139 22.78 14.30 -47.25
CA ILE A 139 22.34 13.26 -46.33
C ILE A 139 23.50 12.97 -45.39
N ALA A 140 23.33 13.30 -44.12
CA ALA A 140 24.29 12.99 -43.07
C ALA A 140 23.83 11.76 -42.30
N PHE A 141 24.77 10.86 -42.00
CA PHE A 141 24.56 9.66 -41.20
C PHE A 141 25.55 9.65 -40.04
N VAL A 142 25.06 9.45 -38.81
CA VAL A 142 25.86 9.30 -37.59
C VAL A 142 25.68 7.89 -37.06
N ASP A 143 26.79 7.21 -36.78
CA ASP A 143 26.80 5.87 -36.17
C ASP A 143 26.37 5.95 -34.70
N VAL A 144 25.22 5.34 -34.39
CA VAL A 144 24.67 5.25 -33.03
C VAL A 144 24.76 3.84 -32.46
N VAL A 145 25.47 2.93 -33.11
CA VAL A 145 25.65 1.55 -32.63
C VAL A 145 26.41 1.54 -31.30
N LYS A 146 27.44 2.39 -31.18
CA LYS A 146 28.19 2.54 -29.92
C LYS A 146 27.30 3.05 -28.77
N ASP A 147 26.33 3.91 -29.08
CA ASP A 147 25.43 4.51 -28.10
C ASP A 147 24.52 3.45 -27.49
N TYR A 148 24.06 2.46 -28.27
CA TYR A 148 23.31 1.33 -27.75
C TYR A 148 24.14 0.52 -26.73
N GLY A 149 25.41 0.27 -27.01
CA GLY A 149 26.32 -0.39 -26.07
C GLY A 149 26.47 0.38 -24.75
N VAL A 150 26.57 1.71 -24.83
CA VAL A 150 26.59 2.59 -23.66
C VAL A 150 25.27 2.51 -22.88
N ILE A 151 24.12 2.55 -23.56
CA ILE A 151 22.80 2.45 -22.90
C ILE A 151 22.65 1.09 -22.18
N TYR A 152 22.93 -0.02 -22.86
CA TYR A 152 22.76 -1.35 -22.27
C TYR A 152 23.72 -1.63 -21.10
N SER A 153 24.98 -1.21 -21.21
CA SER A 153 25.95 -1.36 -20.12
C SER A 153 25.57 -0.53 -18.89
N ASN A 154 25.15 0.73 -19.08
CA ASN A 154 24.69 1.58 -17.98
C ASN A 154 23.37 1.08 -17.36
N LEU A 155 22.46 0.54 -18.17
CA LEU A 155 21.23 -0.09 -17.67
C LEU A 155 21.56 -1.30 -16.78
N GLY A 156 22.46 -2.18 -17.23
CA GLY A 156 22.95 -3.31 -16.45
C GLY A 156 23.57 -2.87 -15.12
N ASN A 157 24.48 -1.88 -15.16
CA ASN A 157 25.10 -1.32 -13.95
C ASN A 157 24.06 -0.71 -12.99
N SER A 158 23.07 0.02 -13.52
CA SER A 158 21.99 0.62 -12.73
C SER A 158 21.15 -0.44 -12.02
N ILE A 159 20.83 -1.54 -12.70
CA ILE A 159 20.08 -2.66 -12.12
C ILE A 159 20.88 -3.34 -11.01
N ILE A 160 22.18 -3.60 -11.23
CA ILE A 160 23.06 -4.20 -10.21
C ILE A 160 23.11 -3.32 -8.95
N ILE A 161 23.33 -2.01 -9.13
CA ILE A 161 23.33 -1.05 -8.01
C ILE A 161 21.98 -1.07 -7.30
N GLY A 162 20.86 -1.10 -8.04
CA GLY A 162 19.52 -1.21 -7.49
C GLY A 162 19.35 -2.44 -6.60
N ILE A 163 19.77 -3.62 -7.07
CA ILE A 163 19.71 -4.88 -6.31
C ILE A 163 20.54 -4.78 -5.01
N VAL A 164 21.75 -4.22 -5.09
CA VAL A 164 22.62 -4.02 -3.91
C VAL A 164 21.96 -3.08 -2.90
N VAL A 165 21.38 -1.97 -3.35
CA VAL A 165 20.64 -1.04 -2.48
C VAL A 165 19.47 -1.74 -1.80
N LEU A 166 18.68 -2.51 -2.54
CA LEU A 166 17.54 -3.24 -1.97
C LEU A 166 17.97 -4.30 -0.96
N PHE A 167 19.07 -5.00 -1.22
CA PHE A 167 19.64 -5.95 -0.27
C PHE A 167 20.09 -5.27 1.02
N LEU A 168 20.85 -4.17 0.91
CA LEU A 168 21.30 -3.39 2.07
C LEU A 168 20.12 -2.87 2.88
N VAL A 169 19.11 -2.33 2.20
CA VAL A 169 17.88 -1.81 2.84
C VAL A 169 17.12 -2.92 3.56
N ALA A 170 16.98 -4.10 2.94
CA ALA A 170 16.35 -5.24 3.58
C ALA A 170 17.13 -5.70 4.82
N LEU A 171 18.46 -5.75 4.73
CA LEU A 171 19.35 -6.09 5.84
C LEU A 171 19.23 -5.07 7.00
N PHE A 172 19.36 -3.78 6.72
CA PHE A 172 19.23 -2.73 7.73
C PHE A 172 17.83 -2.69 8.33
N SER A 173 16.79 -2.84 7.51
CA SER A 173 15.40 -2.95 7.99
C SER A 173 15.25 -4.13 8.94
N PHE A 174 15.84 -5.28 8.61
CA PHE A 174 15.81 -6.45 9.49
C PHE A 174 16.52 -6.21 10.82
N LEU A 175 17.74 -5.66 10.80
CA LEU A 175 18.54 -5.37 12.00
C LEU A 175 17.88 -4.32 12.91
N LEU A 176 17.41 -3.22 12.32
CA LEU A 176 16.80 -2.09 13.04
C LEU A 176 15.34 -2.37 13.45
N SER A 177 14.64 -3.31 12.79
CA SER A 177 13.25 -3.64 13.10
C SER A 177 13.03 -3.95 14.58
N LYS A 178 13.98 -4.64 15.22
CA LYS A 178 13.89 -5.00 16.64
C LYS A 178 13.91 -3.75 17.51
N LYS A 179 14.80 -2.80 17.23
CA LYS A 179 14.92 -1.55 18.00
C LYS A 179 13.73 -0.61 17.76
N ALA A 180 13.24 -0.54 16.53
CA ALA A 180 12.12 0.34 16.16
C ALA A 180 10.77 -0.14 16.72
N VAL A 181 10.51 -1.45 16.70
CA VAL A 181 9.21 -2.02 17.14
C VAL A 181 9.13 -2.22 18.65
N ARG A 182 10.28 -2.48 19.32
CA ARG A 182 10.34 -2.71 20.77
C ARG A 182 9.66 -1.63 21.64
N PRO A 183 9.87 -0.31 21.45
CA PRO A 183 9.20 0.70 22.27
C PRO A 183 7.68 0.67 22.10
N MET A 184 7.18 0.40 20.89
CA MET A 184 5.74 0.28 20.64
C MET A 184 5.13 -0.91 21.36
N VAL A 185 5.79 -2.08 21.30
CA VAL A 185 5.35 -3.28 22.03
C VAL A 185 5.42 -3.06 23.54
N GLN A 186 6.46 -2.40 24.04
CA GLN A 186 6.59 -2.09 25.47
C GLN A 186 5.53 -1.09 25.94
N ALA A 187 5.24 -0.06 25.16
CA ALA A 187 4.18 0.90 25.46
C ALA A 187 2.82 0.20 25.54
N TYR A 188 2.53 -0.67 24.58
CA TYR A 188 1.29 -1.46 24.57
C TYR A 188 1.19 -2.39 25.80
N LYS A 189 2.26 -3.12 26.14
CA LYS A 189 2.29 -3.96 27.35
C LYS A 189 2.10 -3.15 28.64
N LYS A 190 2.74 -1.99 28.74
CA LYS A 190 2.57 -1.09 29.90
C LYS A 190 1.14 -0.56 30.00
N GLN A 191 0.50 -0.25 28.87
CA GLN A 191 -0.90 0.17 28.85
C GLN A 191 -1.83 -0.95 29.35
N ASN A 192 -1.63 -2.19 28.91
CA ASN A 192 -2.43 -3.34 29.36
C ASN A 192 -2.21 -3.64 30.85
N ALA A 193 -0.96 -3.55 31.33
CA ALA A 193 -0.64 -3.70 32.75
C ALA A 193 -1.32 -2.60 33.58
N PHE A 194 -1.20 -1.33 33.19
CA PHE A 194 -1.86 -0.22 33.87
C PHE A 194 -3.38 -0.40 33.97
N ILE A 195 -4.03 -0.83 32.89
CA ILE A 195 -5.47 -1.10 32.89
C ILE A 195 -5.81 -2.21 33.89
N THR A 196 -5.01 -3.27 33.92
CA THR A 196 -5.23 -4.42 34.82
C THR A 196 -5.02 -4.01 36.28
N ASP A 197 -3.94 -3.29 36.58
CA ASP A 197 -3.62 -2.81 37.92
C ASP A 197 -4.66 -1.81 38.43
N ALA A 198 -5.01 -0.81 37.62
CA ALA A 198 -6.07 0.15 37.96
C ALA A 198 -7.42 -0.54 38.19
N SER A 199 -7.72 -1.59 37.42
CA SER A 199 -8.94 -2.37 37.63
C SER A 199 -8.97 -3.11 38.97
N HIS A 200 -7.82 -3.62 39.42
CA HIS A 200 -7.71 -4.22 40.75
C HIS A 200 -7.84 -3.18 41.86
N GLU A 201 -7.19 -2.02 41.71
CA GLU A 201 -7.29 -0.93 42.68
C GLU A 201 -8.69 -0.30 42.75
N LEU A 202 -9.46 -0.31 41.67
CA LEU A 202 -10.85 0.20 41.64
C LEU A 202 -11.88 -0.78 42.23
N LYS A 203 -11.65 -2.10 42.17
CA LYS A 203 -12.59 -3.09 42.74
C LYS A 203 -12.75 -2.96 44.25
N THR A 204 -11.65 -2.69 44.95
CA THR A 204 -11.64 -2.57 46.42
C THR A 204 -12.52 -1.43 46.94
N PRO A 205 -12.37 -0.16 46.49
CA PRO A 205 -13.24 0.93 46.94
C PRO A 205 -14.70 0.72 46.50
N LEU A 206 -14.95 0.11 45.33
CA LEU A 206 -16.32 -0.25 44.92
C LEU A 206 -16.96 -1.29 45.83
N ALA A 207 -16.20 -2.30 46.27
CA ALA A 207 -16.67 -3.27 47.25
C ALA A 207 -16.99 -2.60 48.59
N ILE A 208 -16.16 -1.68 49.06
CA ILE A 208 -16.41 -0.90 50.28
C ILE A 208 -17.69 -0.08 50.15
N ILE A 209 -17.87 0.66 49.04
CA ILE A 209 -19.09 1.45 48.79
C ILE A 209 -20.33 0.56 48.78
N LYS A 210 -20.24 -0.64 48.17
CA LYS A 210 -21.33 -1.62 48.17
C LYS A 210 -21.68 -2.04 49.60
N THR A 211 -20.68 -2.46 50.38
CA THR A 211 -20.89 -2.90 51.76
C THR A 211 -21.44 -1.77 52.63
N SER A 212 -21.01 -0.52 52.44
CA SER A 212 -21.57 0.63 53.15
C SER A 212 -23.03 0.87 52.80
N ALA A 213 -23.43 0.68 51.53
CA ALA A 213 -24.83 0.75 51.15
C ALA A 213 -25.64 -0.43 51.73
N ASP A 214 -25.08 -1.65 51.72
CA ASP A 214 -25.70 -2.83 52.34
C ASP A 214 -25.97 -2.58 53.85
N VAL A 215 -25.02 -1.99 54.58
CA VAL A 215 -25.18 -1.65 56.00
C VAL A 215 -26.27 -0.58 56.21
N LEU A 216 -26.33 0.45 55.35
CA LEU A 216 -27.36 1.48 55.43
C LEU A 216 -28.77 0.91 55.21
N GLU A 217 -28.92 -0.07 54.30
CA GLU A 217 -30.19 -0.77 54.09
C GLU A 217 -30.57 -1.65 55.28
N MET A 218 -29.59 -2.26 55.96
CA MET A 218 -29.84 -3.02 57.18
C MET A 218 -30.34 -2.15 58.34
N GLU A 219 -29.81 -0.93 58.48
CA GLU A 219 -30.20 -0.01 59.57
C GLU A 219 -31.52 0.71 59.29
N ASN A 220 -31.71 1.20 58.06
CA ASN A 220 -32.79 2.14 57.73
C ASN A 220 -33.85 1.58 56.77
N GLY A 221 -33.68 0.35 56.31
CA GLY A 221 -34.47 -0.25 55.23
C GLY A 221 -34.00 0.19 53.84
N GLU A 222 -34.41 -0.57 52.82
CA GLU A 222 -34.08 -0.27 51.43
C GLU A 222 -34.71 1.07 51.01
N CYS A 223 -33.90 1.96 50.41
CA CYS A 223 -34.40 3.22 49.90
C CYS A 223 -33.96 3.46 48.45
N LYS A 224 -34.59 4.42 47.78
CA LYS A 224 -34.28 4.76 46.38
C LYS A 224 -32.80 5.08 46.16
N TRP A 225 -32.12 5.67 47.16
CA TRP A 225 -30.72 6.08 47.05
C TRP A 225 -29.75 4.91 47.19
N THR A 226 -29.96 4.00 48.14
CA THR A 226 -29.14 2.80 48.31
C THR A 226 -29.29 1.86 47.12
N GLY A 227 -30.53 1.66 46.63
CA GLY A 227 -30.78 0.93 45.38
C GLY A 227 -30.10 1.58 44.16
N ASN A 228 -30.03 2.91 44.09
CA ASN A 228 -29.28 3.61 43.05
C ASN A 228 -27.76 3.41 43.18
N ILE A 229 -27.21 3.41 44.40
CA ILE A 229 -25.79 3.12 44.67
C ILE A 229 -25.46 1.70 44.21
N HIS A 230 -26.26 0.69 44.57
CA HIS A 230 -26.07 -0.68 44.12
C HIS A 230 -26.06 -0.80 42.59
N LYS A 231 -27.01 -0.13 41.92
CA LYS A 231 -27.05 -0.08 40.45
C LYS A 231 -25.78 0.51 39.84
N GLN A 232 -25.25 1.61 40.40
CA GLN A 232 -24.02 2.22 39.87
C GLN A 232 -22.77 1.39 40.17
N VAL A 233 -22.66 0.81 41.37
CA VAL A 233 -21.53 -0.06 41.73
C VAL A 233 -21.50 -1.31 40.84
N ASN A 234 -22.65 -1.95 40.62
CA ASN A 234 -22.75 -3.11 39.74
C ASN A 234 -22.36 -2.74 38.29
N ARG A 235 -22.85 -1.60 37.79
CA ARG A 235 -22.47 -1.09 36.47
C ARG A 235 -20.97 -0.84 36.34
N LEU A 236 -20.33 -0.25 37.35
CA LEU A 236 -18.88 -0.01 37.34
C LEU A 236 -18.09 -1.32 37.38
N ASN A 237 -18.52 -2.29 38.19
CA ASN A 237 -17.90 -3.62 38.23
C ASN A 237 -17.99 -4.34 36.88
N GLU A 238 -19.13 -4.25 36.19
CA GLU A 238 -19.31 -4.81 34.85
C GLU A 238 -18.37 -4.14 33.83
N LEU A 239 -18.29 -2.80 33.83
CA LEU A 239 -17.39 -2.06 32.95
C LEU A 239 -15.92 -2.42 33.18
N ILE A 240 -15.49 -2.53 34.44
CA ILE A 240 -14.14 -2.93 34.83
C ILE A 240 -13.86 -4.38 34.40
N GLY A 241 -14.82 -5.28 34.62
CA GLY A 241 -14.70 -6.69 34.21
C GLY A 241 -14.58 -6.86 32.70
N ASN A 242 -15.35 -6.08 31.93
CA ASN A 242 -15.27 -6.04 30.46
C ASN A 242 -13.91 -5.49 30.00
N LEU A 243 -13.40 -4.45 30.66
CA LEU A 243 -12.10 -3.86 30.34
C LEU A 243 -10.94 -4.84 30.59
N ILE A 244 -10.92 -5.54 31.74
CA ILE A 244 -9.92 -6.59 32.02
C ILE A 244 -10.03 -7.75 31.02
N SER A 245 -11.26 -8.15 30.68
CA SER A 245 -11.47 -9.23 29.71
C SER A 245 -10.85 -8.88 28.35
N LEU A 246 -10.99 -7.64 27.92
CA LEU A 246 -10.40 -7.15 26.66
C LEU A 246 -8.87 -7.15 26.72
N THR A 247 -8.25 -6.67 27.80
CA THR A 247 -6.78 -6.68 27.91
C THR A 247 -6.19 -8.08 27.92
N LYS A 248 -6.87 -9.04 28.56
CA LYS A 248 -6.46 -10.46 28.55
C LYS A 248 -6.59 -11.09 27.16
N LEU A 249 -7.61 -10.73 26.40
CA LEU A 249 -7.78 -11.18 25.01
C LEU A 249 -6.70 -10.61 24.08
N ASP A 250 -6.26 -9.38 24.34
CA ASP A 250 -5.18 -8.74 23.57
C ASP A 250 -3.79 -9.34 23.88
N GLU A 251 -3.58 -9.96 25.05
CA GLU A 251 -2.32 -10.59 25.46
C GLU A 251 -2.15 -12.05 24.98
N SER A 252 -3.25 -12.75 24.72
CA SER A 252 -3.23 -14.16 24.30
C SER A 252 -2.92 -14.30 22.81
N ASP A 253 -1.64 -14.55 22.49
CA ASP A 253 -1.17 -14.74 21.10
C ASP A 253 -1.67 -16.07 20.47
N GLU A 254 -2.15 -17.03 21.26
CA GLU A 254 -2.70 -18.32 20.81
C GLU A 254 -3.98 -18.67 21.57
N LEU A 255 -5.14 -18.36 20.97
CA LEU A 255 -6.40 -18.95 21.42
C LEU A 255 -6.42 -20.41 20.99
N GLU A 256 -6.58 -21.34 21.94
CA GLU A 256 -6.86 -22.73 21.61
C GLU A 256 -8.17 -22.81 20.82
N LYS A 257 -8.14 -23.56 19.71
CA LYS A 257 -9.28 -23.69 18.79
C LYS A 257 -9.68 -25.14 18.68
N PHE A 258 -10.87 -25.44 19.16
CA PHE A 258 -11.50 -26.74 19.05
C PHE A 258 -12.67 -26.67 18.08
N GLU A 259 -13.04 -27.81 17.51
CA GLU A 259 -14.25 -27.93 16.72
C GLU A 259 -15.41 -28.23 17.65
N PHE A 260 -16.49 -27.45 17.53
CA PHE A 260 -17.68 -27.59 18.36
C PHE A 260 -18.94 -27.28 17.54
N SER A 261 -20.10 -27.71 18.05
CA SER A 261 -21.40 -27.48 17.41
C SER A 261 -21.93 -26.07 17.75
N PHE A 262 -21.91 -25.16 16.78
CA PHE A 262 -22.45 -23.82 16.96
C PHE A 262 -23.99 -23.86 17.04
N SER A 263 -24.63 -24.77 16.31
CA SER A 263 -26.08 -24.96 16.40
C SER A 263 -26.54 -25.25 17.83
N ASP A 264 -25.82 -26.12 18.55
CA ASP A 264 -26.22 -26.54 19.90
C ASP A 264 -25.99 -25.42 20.92
N ILE A 265 -24.83 -24.76 20.86
CA ILE A 265 -24.49 -23.64 21.76
C ILE A 265 -25.45 -22.47 21.57
N LEU A 266 -25.79 -22.13 20.32
CA LEU A 266 -26.74 -21.04 20.06
C LEU A 266 -28.13 -21.39 20.56
N SER A 267 -28.58 -22.64 20.36
CA SER A 267 -29.88 -23.11 20.85
C SER A 267 -29.97 -23.07 22.38
N GLU A 268 -28.91 -23.53 23.06
CA GLU A 268 -28.78 -23.44 24.52
C GLU A 268 -28.82 -21.98 24.98
N SER A 269 -27.98 -21.11 24.39
CA SER A 269 -27.89 -19.69 24.79
C SER A 269 -29.20 -18.93 24.58
N VAL A 270 -29.93 -19.22 23.50
CA VAL A 270 -31.27 -18.64 23.25
C VAL A 270 -32.26 -19.12 24.31
N THR A 271 -32.20 -20.41 24.69
CA THR A 271 -33.10 -20.97 25.70
C THR A 271 -32.88 -20.29 27.05
N ASP A 272 -31.63 -20.05 27.44
CA ASP A 272 -31.28 -19.42 28.73
C ASP A 272 -31.86 -18.01 28.90
N VAL A 273 -31.94 -17.23 27.81
CA VAL A 273 -32.38 -15.83 27.87
C VAL A 273 -33.85 -15.64 27.48
N LYS A 274 -34.52 -16.69 27.01
CA LYS A 274 -35.88 -16.61 26.47
C LYS A 274 -36.89 -16.17 27.52
N ASP A 275 -36.83 -16.77 28.72
CA ASP A 275 -37.75 -16.46 29.82
C ASP A 275 -37.55 -15.02 30.31
N TYR A 276 -36.29 -14.55 30.34
CA TYR A 276 -35.97 -13.17 30.67
C TYR A 276 -36.53 -12.18 29.63
N ALA A 277 -36.36 -12.45 28.34
CA ALA A 277 -36.94 -11.61 27.30
C ALA A 277 -38.47 -11.54 27.37
N LEU A 278 -39.12 -12.69 27.60
CA LEU A 278 -40.57 -12.77 27.77
C LEU A 278 -41.06 -11.95 28.97
N SER A 279 -40.32 -11.93 30.08
CA SER A 279 -40.64 -11.08 31.25
C SER A 279 -40.64 -9.58 30.94
N LEU A 280 -39.99 -9.17 29.85
CA LEU A 280 -39.92 -7.79 29.35
C LEU A 280 -40.88 -7.52 28.18
N ASN A 281 -41.84 -8.43 27.92
CA ASN A 281 -42.76 -8.39 26.77
C ASN A 281 -42.02 -8.35 25.42
N LYS A 282 -40.93 -9.12 25.30
CA LYS A 282 -40.15 -9.28 24.07
C LYS A 282 -40.09 -10.77 23.75
N ASN A 283 -40.32 -11.13 22.49
CA ASN A 283 -40.34 -12.53 22.08
C ASN A 283 -39.10 -12.83 21.21
N ILE A 284 -38.50 -14.01 21.40
CA ILE A 284 -37.32 -14.43 20.62
C ILE A 284 -37.75 -15.54 19.66
N VAL A 285 -37.60 -15.27 18.36
CA VAL A 285 -37.88 -16.22 17.27
C VAL A 285 -36.56 -16.73 16.72
N ALA A 286 -36.25 -18.01 16.97
CA ALA A 286 -34.99 -18.61 16.57
C ALA A 286 -35.16 -19.59 15.40
N ASN A 287 -34.46 -19.33 14.31
CA ASN A 287 -34.29 -20.23 13.17
C ASN A 287 -32.84 -20.70 13.10
N ILE A 288 -32.56 -21.87 13.68
CA ILE A 288 -31.21 -22.40 13.82
C ILE A 288 -31.07 -23.66 12.97
N GLU A 289 -30.30 -23.57 11.88
CA GLU A 289 -29.93 -24.73 11.07
C GLU A 289 -29.10 -25.72 11.91
N LYS A 290 -29.49 -27.00 11.89
CA LYS A 290 -28.83 -28.06 12.69
C LYS A 290 -27.50 -28.50 12.08
N GLY A 291 -26.57 -28.93 12.93
CA GLY A 291 -25.31 -29.55 12.49
C GLY A 291 -24.24 -28.58 11.98
N ILE A 292 -24.36 -27.28 12.25
CA ILE A 292 -23.33 -26.30 11.91
C ILE A 292 -22.21 -26.38 12.94
N SER A 293 -21.06 -26.93 12.53
CA SER A 293 -19.83 -26.95 13.33
C SER A 293 -18.95 -25.73 13.02
N PHE A 294 -18.30 -25.19 14.06
CA PHE A 294 -17.36 -24.08 13.98
C PHE A 294 -16.05 -24.45 14.69
N LYS A 295 -14.92 -24.00 14.14
CA LYS A 295 -13.59 -24.19 14.73
C LYS A 295 -13.09 -22.89 15.34
N GLY A 296 -13.05 -22.82 16.67
CA GLY A 296 -12.66 -21.63 17.40
C GLY A 296 -12.54 -21.87 18.90
N ASN A 297 -12.45 -20.78 19.66
CA ASN A 297 -12.57 -20.85 21.11
C ASN A 297 -14.08 -20.78 21.46
N GLU A 298 -14.59 -21.86 22.04
CA GLU A 298 -16.01 -22.00 22.37
C GLU A 298 -16.49 -20.91 23.33
N GLU A 299 -15.76 -20.67 24.42
CA GLU A 299 -16.12 -19.69 25.44
C GLU A 299 -16.26 -18.27 24.88
N LEU A 300 -15.37 -17.89 23.97
CA LEU A 300 -15.42 -16.57 23.32
C LEU A 300 -16.59 -16.44 22.35
N ILE A 301 -16.94 -17.49 21.63
CA ILE A 301 -18.13 -17.48 20.76
C ILE A 301 -19.39 -17.41 21.62
N ARG A 302 -19.48 -18.20 22.69
CA ARG A 302 -20.58 -18.11 23.66
C ARG A 302 -20.71 -16.70 24.24
N LYS A 303 -19.60 -16.05 24.57
CA LYS A 303 -19.58 -14.66 25.03
C LYS A 303 -20.11 -13.67 23.97
N VAL A 304 -19.74 -13.83 22.69
CA VAL A 304 -20.27 -13.01 21.60
C VAL A 304 -21.78 -13.19 21.45
N ILE A 305 -22.28 -14.43 21.51
CA ILE A 305 -23.72 -14.74 21.45
C ILE A 305 -24.45 -14.00 22.57
N TYR A 306 -24.00 -14.12 23.82
CA TYR A 306 -24.64 -13.42 24.94
C TYR A 306 -24.57 -11.90 24.82
N ILE A 307 -23.45 -11.33 24.39
CA ILE A 307 -23.33 -9.86 24.19
C ILE A 307 -24.35 -9.37 23.16
N LEU A 308 -24.52 -10.10 22.05
CA LEU A 308 -25.46 -9.70 21.01
C LEU A 308 -26.92 -9.90 21.45
N LEU A 309 -27.24 -11.03 22.10
CA LEU A 309 -28.58 -11.29 22.63
C LEU A 309 -28.97 -10.25 23.69
N ASP A 310 -28.08 -9.96 24.64
CA ASP A 310 -28.30 -8.97 25.69
C ASP A 310 -28.52 -7.56 25.11
N ASN A 311 -27.70 -7.15 24.13
CA ASN A 311 -27.90 -5.89 23.42
C ASN A 311 -29.25 -5.85 22.69
N SER A 312 -29.62 -6.92 21.98
CA SER A 312 -30.91 -6.98 21.29
C SER A 312 -32.08 -6.92 22.27
N ILE A 313 -32.01 -7.61 23.42
CA ILE A 313 -33.06 -7.54 24.44
C ILE A 313 -33.13 -6.13 25.07
N LYS A 314 -31.99 -5.49 25.35
CA LYS A 314 -31.95 -4.15 25.95
C LYS A 314 -32.50 -3.07 25.02
N TYR A 315 -32.17 -3.13 23.73
CA TYR A 315 -32.47 -2.06 22.76
C TYR A 315 -33.65 -2.39 21.84
N ALA A 316 -34.24 -3.58 21.93
CA ALA A 316 -35.47 -3.89 21.21
C ALA A 316 -36.63 -3.00 21.66
N LYS A 317 -37.46 -2.59 20.69
CA LYS A 317 -38.73 -1.90 20.93
C LYS A 317 -39.67 -2.77 21.79
N GLU A 318 -40.51 -2.13 22.60
CA GLU A 318 -41.52 -2.85 23.39
C GLU A 318 -42.48 -3.63 22.47
N ASN A 319 -42.84 -4.86 22.87
CA ASN A 319 -43.72 -5.75 22.11
C ASN A 319 -43.21 -6.12 20.70
N SER A 320 -41.89 -6.09 20.47
CA SER A 320 -41.28 -6.53 19.20
C SER A 320 -40.63 -7.91 19.31
N ASP A 321 -40.50 -8.58 18.16
CA ASP A 321 -39.79 -9.85 18.03
C ASP A 321 -38.29 -9.61 17.81
N ILE A 322 -37.47 -10.44 18.46
CA ILE A 322 -36.03 -10.54 18.24
C ILE A 322 -35.79 -11.80 17.41
N ASN A 323 -35.33 -11.64 16.17
CA ASN A 323 -35.09 -12.73 15.24
C ASN A 323 -33.64 -13.20 15.33
N VAL A 324 -33.44 -14.48 15.65
CA VAL A 324 -32.13 -15.13 15.71
C VAL A 324 -32.03 -16.13 14.57
N ASN A 325 -31.06 -15.97 13.68
CA ASN A 325 -30.87 -16.84 12.53
C ASN A 325 -29.44 -17.41 12.48
N LEU A 326 -29.33 -18.71 12.25
CA LEU A 326 -28.06 -19.38 11.97
C LEU A 326 -28.20 -20.23 10.72
N SER A 327 -27.42 -19.92 9.69
CA SER A 327 -27.42 -20.65 8.42
C SER A 327 -26.03 -20.83 7.85
N ARG A 328 -25.84 -21.89 7.05
CA ARG A 328 -24.64 -22.08 6.25
C ARG A 328 -24.88 -21.56 4.83
N GLN A 329 -24.17 -20.50 4.47
CA GLN A 329 -24.22 -19.90 3.13
C GLN A 329 -22.89 -20.16 2.41
N ASN A 330 -22.89 -21.07 1.44
CA ASN A 330 -21.69 -21.53 0.73
C ASN A 330 -20.60 -22.07 1.68
N ARG A 331 -19.45 -21.38 1.77
CA ARG A 331 -18.32 -21.70 2.65
C ARG A 331 -18.32 -20.90 3.95
N ARG A 332 -19.38 -20.14 4.25
CA ARG A 332 -19.46 -19.27 5.43
C ARG A 332 -20.62 -19.66 6.33
N ILE A 333 -20.42 -19.48 7.63
CA ILE A 333 -21.47 -19.57 8.64
C ILE A 333 -21.96 -18.15 8.86
N VAL A 334 -23.27 -17.95 8.76
CA VAL A 334 -23.92 -16.65 8.94
C VAL A 334 -24.81 -16.76 10.17
N PHE A 335 -24.44 -15.99 11.19
CA PHE A 335 -25.18 -15.81 12.43
C PHE A 335 -25.67 -14.37 12.48
N THR A 336 -26.98 -14.19 12.60
CA THR A 336 -27.62 -12.87 12.62
C THR A 336 -28.58 -12.78 13.80
N ILE A 337 -28.59 -11.63 14.47
CA ILE A 337 -29.63 -11.23 15.41
C ILE A 337 -30.20 -9.91 14.93
N GLU A 338 -31.51 -9.85 14.79
CA GLU A 338 -32.24 -8.69 14.30
C GLU A 338 -33.32 -8.30 15.32
N ASN A 339 -33.43 -7.01 15.60
CA ASN A 339 -34.48 -6.45 16.44
C ASN A 339 -34.91 -5.08 15.90
N GLU A 340 -36.17 -4.73 16.07
CA GLU A 340 -36.63 -3.36 15.86
C GLU A 340 -36.14 -2.49 17.03
N ALA A 341 -35.69 -1.27 16.77
CA ALA A 341 -35.19 -0.36 17.79
C ALA A 341 -35.61 1.08 17.46
N ASP A 342 -36.00 1.82 18.50
CA ASP A 342 -36.40 3.22 18.38
C ASP A 342 -35.17 4.16 18.35
N ASN A 343 -35.27 5.29 17.63
CA ASN A 343 -34.30 6.40 17.65
C ASN A 343 -32.84 6.07 17.28
N LEU A 344 -32.60 5.15 16.33
CA LEU A 344 -31.26 4.93 15.76
C LEU A 344 -30.94 5.91 14.62
N GLU A 345 -30.70 7.20 14.93
CA GLU A 345 -30.13 8.14 13.96
C GLU A 345 -28.60 8.00 13.86
N ILE A 346 -28.14 6.87 13.31
CA ILE A 346 -26.71 6.59 13.19
C ILE A 346 -26.24 6.83 11.75
N LYS A 347 -25.53 7.94 11.52
CA LYS A 347 -24.91 8.25 10.22
C LYS A 347 -23.72 7.32 9.90
N ASN A 348 -23.07 6.76 10.92
CA ASN A 348 -21.93 5.85 10.77
C ASN A 348 -22.02 4.70 11.78
N TYR A 349 -22.40 3.51 11.30
CA TYR A 349 -22.57 2.32 12.12
C TYR A 349 -21.27 1.80 12.75
N ASN A 350 -20.09 2.19 12.24
CA ASN A 350 -18.81 1.76 12.83
C ASN A 350 -18.61 2.29 14.26
N VAL A 351 -19.26 3.40 14.60
CA VAL A 351 -19.16 4.04 15.92
C VAL A 351 -19.80 3.15 17.01
N LEU A 352 -20.74 2.26 16.65
CA LEU A 352 -21.33 1.29 17.59
C LEU A 352 -20.32 0.31 18.18
N PHE A 353 -19.17 0.11 17.52
CA PHE A 353 -18.10 -0.76 17.99
C PHE A 353 -16.97 0.02 18.69
N GLU A 354 -17.10 1.35 18.82
CA GLU A 354 -16.15 2.16 19.58
C GLU A 354 -16.35 1.99 21.09
N ARG A 355 -15.25 2.05 21.84
CA ARG A 355 -15.27 1.89 23.29
C ARG A 355 -16.07 3.03 23.92
N PHE A 356 -16.95 2.69 24.86
CA PHE A 356 -17.79 3.62 25.64
C PHE A 356 -18.86 4.38 24.85
N TYR A 357 -19.01 4.12 23.55
CA TYR A 357 -20.06 4.75 22.76
C TYR A 357 -21.44 4.21 23.14
N ARG A 358 -22.41 5.11 23.28
CA ARG A 358 -23.86 4.82 23.37
C ARG A 358 -24.58 5.91 22.59
N SER A 359 -25.63 5.54 21.84
CA SER A 359 -26.41 6.49 21.04
C SER A 359 -27.33 7.40 21.88
N ASP A 360 -27.50 7.10 23.17
CA ASP A 360 -28.43 7.80 24.05
C ASP A 360 -27.91 9.19 24.49
N SER A 361 -28.59 10.23 24.03
CA SER A 361 -28.47 11.63 24.49
C SER A 361 -29.26 11.91 25.79
N SER A 362 -29.68 10.87 26.53
CA SER A 362 -30.56 10.99 27.69
C SER A 362 -29.81 10.79 29.02
N ARG A 363 -28.79 11.62 29.25
CA ARG A 363 -28.21 11.96 30.58
C ARG A 363 -27.06 12.96 30.41
N ASN A 364 -27.41 14.23 30.35
CA ASN A 364 -26.60 15.34 30.89
C ASN A 364 -27.38 15.98 32.03
#